data_AF-A0A059G6I5-F1
#
_entry.id   AF-A0A059G6I5-F1
#
_cell.length_a   1.000
_cell.length_b   1.000
_cell.length_c   1.000
_cell.angle_alpha   90.00
_cell.angle_beta   90.00
_cell.angle_gamma   90.00
#
_symmetry.space_group_name_H-M   'P 1'
#
loop_
_entity.id
_entity.type
_entity.pdbx_description
1 polymer ?
#
loop_
_entity_poly.entity_id
_entity_poly.type
_entity_poly.pdbx_seq_one_letter_code
_entity_poly.pdbx_strand_id
1 'polypeptide(L)'
;MAWISSEEAIRLLGVRPQTLYAYVSRGRLEARPDPDDSRRSLYSAEDVARLASRRSGPIRAADIAEASIAWGEPVLTSKLTVIVDGRLCYRGVDAITLSRTATLEEAATHFWAAPYAPRRDHPVGIPGPFKVRLFTALGARAGHDAHARGRSRTVLTADAATVLETLVDAATERRGNGAIHERLGAAWGLEPKGTDMVRRALVLLLDHELNASTFSARVAASTGASLSACALAGLSTLSGPLHGGAVAGVLAFLSEAEQVDAEAAVRARLDEGRALPGFGHPLYPDGDPRAAELLSHFDVPPLISAVQAAVMRETGEHPNVDFAIGAMAQHFGFPAETAFGIFAIGRCIGWLGHAMEQIETGSLIRPRARYVGVMPTPISPSH
;
A
#
# COMPACT_ATOMS: atom_id res chain seq x y z
N MET A 1 -2.27 -45.18 -23.00
CA MET A 1 -2.10 -43.83 -22.44
C MET A 1 -1.22 -43.93 -21.20
N ALA A 2 -0.12 -43.18 -21.14
CA ALA A 2 0.77 -43.16 -19.98
C ALA A 2 0.17 -42.28 -18.88
N TRP A 3 0.28 -42.72 -17.63
CA TRP A 3 -0.26 -42.03 -16.46
C TRP A 3 0.89 -41.71 -15.51
N ILE A 4 0.88 -40.49 -14.96
CA ILE A 4 1.97 -39.96 -14.12
C ILE A 4 1.43 -39.49 -12.76
N SER A 5 2.31 -39.43 -11.76
CA SER A 5 1.94 -39.00 -10.41
C SER A 5 1.59 -37.50 -10.35
N SER A 6 0.94 -37.07 -9.26
CA SER A 6 0.68 -35.65 -9.02
C SER A 6 1.96 -34.81 -8.99
N GLU A 7 3.01 -35.31 -8.35
CA GLU A 7 4.33 -34.67 -8.24
C GLU A 7 4.95 -34.46 -9.62
N GLU A 8 4.89 -35.48 -10.47
CA GLU A 8 5.38 -35.41 -11.84
C GLU A 8 4.58 -34.42 -12.68
N ALA A 9 3.25 -34.46 -12.57
CA ALA A 9 2.37 -33.55 -13.30
C ALA A 9 2.56 -32.08 -12.86
N ILE A 10 2.71 -31.82 -11.56
CA ILE A 10 3.05 -30.50 -11.00
C ILE A 10 4.37 -30.00 -11.54
N ARG A 11 5.40 -30.86 -11.54
CA ARG A 11 6.74 -30.51 -12.02
C ARG A 11 6.73 -30.17 -13.51
N LEU A 12 6.04 -30.98 -14.33
CA LEU A 12 5.95 -30.77 -15.78
C LEU A 12 5.10 -29.54 -16.16
N LEU A 13 4.08 -29.20 -15.37
CA LEU A 13 3.22 -28.05 -15.63
C LEU A 13 3.74 -26.74 -15.02
N GLY A 14 4.61 -26.81 -14.01
CA GLY A 14 5.08 -25.65 -13.24
C GLY A 14 3.93 -24.95 -12.52
N VAL A 15 3.06 -25.72 -11.85
CA VAL A 15 1.86 -25.20 -11.16
C VAL A 15 1.78 -25.71 -9.73
N ARG A 16 1.02 -25.02 -8.87
CA ARG A 16 0.77 -25.48 -7.48
C ARG A 16 -0.27 -26.62 -7.48
N PRO A 17 -0.31 -27.47 -6.43
CA PRO A 17 -1.28 -28.57 -6.33
C PRO A 17 -2.74 -28.16 -6.54
N GLN A 18 -3.14 -26.99 -6.01
CA GLN A 18 -4.51 -26.47 -6.16
C GLN A 18 -4.87 -26.23 -7.63
N THR A 19 -3.90 -25.79 -8.44
CA THR A 19 -4.08 -25.55 -9.87
C THR A 19 -4.20 -26.86 -10.65
N LEU A 20 -3.47 -27.91 -10.25
CA LEU A 20 -3.59 -29.24 -10.83
C LEU A 20 -5.01 -29.78 -10.64
N TYR A 21 -5.56 -29.70 -9.42
CA TYR A 21 -6.95 -30.09 -9.13
C TYR A 21 -7.98 -29.26 -9.90
N ALA A 22 -7.74 -27.96 -10.09
CA ALA A 22 -8.61 -27.11 -10.88
C ALA A 22 -8.63 -27.49 -12.37
N TYR A 23 -7.55 -28.05 -12.93
CA TYR A 23 -7.57 -28.57 -14.30
C TYR A 23 -8.42 -29.83 -14.44
N VAL A 24 -8.41 -30.70 -13.43
CA VAL A 24 -9.27 -31.89 -13.39
C VAL A 24 -10.74 -31.50 -13.27
N SER A 25 -11.08 -30.63 -12.31
CA SER A 25 -12.45 -30.15 -12.10
C SER A 25 -13.04 -29.47 -13.35
N ARG A 26 -12.21 -28.82 -14.16
CA ARG A 26 -12.61 -28.14 -15.40
C ARG A 26 -12.53 -29.04 -16.65
N GLY A 27 -12.29 -30.34 -16.49
CA GLY A 27 -12.20 -31.31 -17.59
C GLY A 27 -11.04 -31.07 -18.55
N ARG A 28 -9.99 -30.34 -18.12
CA ARG A 28 -8.81 -30.03 -18.94
C ARG A 28 -7.68 -31.04 -18.77
N LEU A 29 -7.74 -31.83 -17.70
CA LEU A 29 -6.77 -32.85 -17.33
C LEU A 29 -7.51 -34.07 -16.79
N GLU A 30 -7.33 -35.22 -17.40
CA GLU A 30 -7.91 -36.47 -16.91
C GLU A 30 -7.13 -37.01 -15.71
N ALA A 31 -7.85 -37.47 -14.68
CA ALA A 31 -7.29 -38.06 -13.48
C ALA A 31 -8.00 -39.37 -13.14
N ARG A 32 -7.26 -40.33 -12.58
CA ARG A 32 -7.78 -41.60 -12.10
C ARG A 32 -7.15 -42.00 -10.76
N PRO A 33 -7.80 -42.86 -9.95
CA PRO A 33 -7.19 -43.40 -8.74
C PRO A 33 -5.90 -44.17 -9.07
N ASP A 34 -4.91 -44.09 -8.18
CA ASP A 34 -3.72 -44.91 -8.26
C ASP A 34 -4.08 -46.37 -7.88
N PRO A 35 -3.74 -47.39 -8.71
CA PRO A 35 -4.01 -48.79 -8.40
C PRO A 35 -3.33 -49.29 -7.13
N ASP A 36 -2.20 -48.69 -6.75
CA ASP A 36 -1.34 -49.16 -5.66
C ASP A 36 -1.53 -48.34 -4.36
N ASP A 37 -2.18 -47.17 -4.43
CA ASP A 37 -2.49 -46.33 -3.26
C ASP A 37 -3.81 -45.57 -3.46
N SER A 38 -4.86 -45.98 -2.73
CA SER A 38 -6.20 -45.38 -2.82
C SER A 38 -6.27 -43.90 -2.41
N ARG A 39 -5.22 -43.34 -1.79
CA ARG A 39 -5.12 -41.91 -1.44
C ARG A 39 -4.45 -41.08 -2.53
N ARG A 40 -3.95 -41.70 -3.59
CA ARG A 40 -3.25 -41.01 -4.69
C ARG A 40 -4.07 -41.03 -5.96
N SER A 41 -3.78 -40.06 -6.82
CA SER A 41 -4.36 -39.98 -8.16
C SER A 41 -3.25 -39.88 -9.18
N LEU A 42 -3.45 -40.54 -10.31
CA LEU A 42 -2.61 -40.47 -11.49
C LEU A 42 -3.27 -39.59 -12.55
N TYR A 43 -2.45 -38.92 -13.35
CA TYR A 43 -2.88 -37.93 -14.33
C TYR A 43 -2.44 -38.33 -15.74
N SER A 44 -3.25 -38.03 -16.75
CA SER A 44 -2.93 -38.33 -18.15
C SER A 44 -1.67 -37.57 -18.61
N ALA A 45 -0.62 -38.29 -18.99
CA ALA A 45 0.64 -37.68 -19.44
C ALA A 45 0.45 -36.88 -20.74
N GLU A 46 -0.49 -37.29 -21.60
CA GLU A 46 -0.80 -36.62 -22.86
C GLU A 46 -1.48 -35.27 -22.63
N ASP A 47 -2.44 -35.22 -21.70
CA ASP A 47 -3.09 -33.98 -21.29
C ASP A 47 -2.11 -33.03 -20.62
N VAL A 48 -1.21 -33.55 -19.79
CA VAL A 48 -0.12 -32.78 -19.17
C VAL A 48 0.81 -32.20 -20.24
N ALA A 49 1.24 -32.99 -21.21
CA ALA A 49 2.08 -32.51 -22.32
C ALA A 49 1.37 -31.45 -23.18
N ARG A 50 0.07 -31.61 -23.43
CA ARG A 50 -0.77 -30.65 -24.16
C ARG A 50 -0.97 -29.34 -23.40
N LEU A 51 -1.09 -29.40 -22.08
CA LEU A 51 -1.18 -28.21 -21.22
C LEU A 51 0.17 -27.50 -21.09
N ALA A 52 1.28 -28.27 -20.99
CA ALA A 52 2.63 -27.74 -20.97
C ALA A 52 3.00 -27.03 -22.29
N SER A 53 2.68 -27.63 -23.43
CA SER A 53 3.00 -27.06 -24.76
C SER A 53 2.23 -25.77 -25.07
N ARG A 54 1.05 -25.56 -24.47
CA ARG A 54 0.31 -24.28 -24.55
C ARG A 54 0.98 -23.14 -23.76
N ARG A 55 1.78 -23.47 -22.75
CA ARG A 55 2.57 -22.50 -21.97
C ARG A 55 3.90 -22.17 -22.65
N SER A 56 4.36 -23.00 -23.58
CA SER A 56 5.65 -22.85 -24.29
C SER A 56 5.62 -21.86 -25.48
N GLY A 57 4.60 -21.00 -25.57
CA GLY A 57 4.69 -19.81 -26.42
C GLY A 57 5.55 -18.74 -25.73
N PRO A 58 6.33 -17.93 -26.46
CA PRO A 58 7.03 -16.80 -25.85
C PRO A 58 6.02 -15.91 -25.12
N ILE A 59 6.24 -15.69 -23.82
CA ILE A 59 5.45 -14.73 -23.04
C ILE A 59 5.54 -13.40 -23.78
N ARG A 60 4.40 -12.88 -24.23
CA ARG A 60 4.39 -11.64 -25.01
C ARG A 60 4.80 -10.50 -24.08
N ALA A 61 5.60 -9.56 -24.58
CA ALA A 61 6.06 -8.41 -23.80
C ALA A 61 4.91 -7.64 -23.12
N ALA A 62 3.71 -7.65 -23.71
CA ALA A 62 2.51 -7.06 -23.12
C ALA A 62 2.03 -7.78 -21.85
N ASP A 63 2.12 -9.11 -21.79
CA ASP A 63 1.69 -9.89 -20.64
C ASP A 63 2.70 -9.76 -19.47
N ILE A 64 3.99 -9.58 -19.80
CA ILE A 64 5.04 -9.23 -18.81
C ILE A 64 4.76 -7.85 -18.21
N ALA A 65 4.49 -6.85 -19.05
CA ALA A 65 4.18 -5.49 -18.59
C ALA A 65 2.90 -5.40 -17.75
N GLU A 66 1.87 -6.20 -18.09
CA GLU A 66 0.62 -6.29 -17.31
C GLU A 66 0.87 -6.90 -15.92
N ALA A 67 1.64 -8.00 -15.85
CA ALA A 67 2.00 -8.64 -14.58
C ALA A 67 2.90 -7.74 -13.71
N SER A 68 3.81 -6.97 -14.31
CA SER A 68 4.69 -6.02 -13.63
C SER A 68 3.94 -4.94 -12.84
N ILE A 69 2.71 -4.57 -13.22
CA ILE A 69 1.91 -3.54 -12.54
C ILE A 69 1.17 -4.10 -11.32
N ALA A 70 0.92 -5.41 -11.25
CA ALA A 70 0.16 -6.07 -10.19
C ALA A 70 1.06 -6.99 -9.36
N TRP A 71 1.81 -6.40 -8.42
CA TRP A 71 2.76 -7.12 -7.54
C TRP A 71 3.88 -7.88 -8.29
N GLY A 72 4.16 -7.49 -9.54
CA GLY A 72 5.23 -8.08 -10.35
C GLY A 72 6.59 -7.41 -10.15
N GLU A 73 7.52 -7.68 -11.06
CA GLU A 73 8.89 -7.14 -11.02
C GLU A 73 8.91 -5.60 -11.02
N PRO A 74 9.85 -4.96 -10.30
CA PRO A 74 9.95 -3.50 -10.21
C PRO A 74 9.96 -2.81 -11.58
N VAL A 75 9.00 -1.92 -11.81
CA VAL A 75 8.79 -1.27 -13.12
C VAL A 75 9.58 0.04 -13.26
N LEU A 76 9.94 0.66 -12.13
CA LEU A 76 10.67 1.92 -12.07
C LEU A 76 11.84 1.80 -11.10
N THR A 77 12.98 2.36 -11.46
CA THR A 77 14.12 2.46 -10.54
C THR A 77 13.82 3.46 -9.44
N SER A 78 14.21 3.12 -8.21
CA SER A 78 14.19 4.02 -7.07
C SER A 78 15.35 3.76 -6.12
N LYS A 79 15.87 4.81 -5.49
CA LYS A 79 16.89 4.75 -4.42
C LYS A 79 16.31 5.03 -3.03
N LEU A 80 14.99 5.18 -2.94
CA LEU A 80 14.31 5.69 -1.75
C LEU A 80 13.98 4.61 -0.74
N THR A 81 13.35 3.53 -1.20
CA THR A 81 12.82 2.48 -0.34
C THR A 81 13.07 1.13 -0.96
N VAL A 82 13.39 0.16 -0.12
CA VAL A 82 13.45 -1.26 -0.49
C VAL A 82 12.73 -2.08 0.57
N ILE A 83 12.04 -3.12 0.12
CA ILE A 83 11.50 -4.18 0.98
C ILE A 83 12.26 -5.46 0.61
N VAL A 84 13.07 -5.96 1.54
CA VAL A 84 13.95 -7.11 1.33
C VAL A 84 13.98 -7.95 2.58
N ASP A 85 13.84 -9.27 2.43
CA ASP A 85 13.84 -10.23 3.55
C ASP A 85 12.86 -9.85 4.67
N GLY A 86 11.66 -9.40 4.30
CA GLY A 86 10.61 -8.96 5.23
C GLY A 86 10.91 -7.61 5.92
N ARG A 87 12.00 -6.92 5.58
CA ARG A 87 12.41 -5.65 6.19
C ARG A 87 12.12 -4.47 5.27
N LEU A 88 11.57 -3.41 5.84
CA LEU A 88 11.37 -2.13 5.17
C LEU A 88 12.53 -1.20 5.48
N CYS A 89 13.22 -0.71 4.45
CA CYS A 89 14.37 0.18 4.60
C CYS A 89 14.20 1.47 3.79
N TYR A 90 14.46 2.60 4.44
CA TYR A 90 14.47 3.94 3.86
C TYR A 90 15.91 4.40 3.64
N ARG A 91 16.34 4.50 2.38
CA ARG A 91 17.72 4.81 1.98
C ARG A 91 18.76 3.99 2.76
N GLY A 92 18.51 2.69 2.86
CA GLY A 92 19.40 1.74 3.57
C GLY A 92 19.28 1.73 5.10
N VAL A 93 18.46 2.61 5.69
CA VAL A 93 18.17 2.58 7.14
C VAL A 93 16.87 1.84 7.38
N ASP A 94 16.92 0.87 8.28
CA ASP A 94 15.77 0.08 8.70
C ASP A 94 14.66 0.97 9.31
N ALA A 95 13.43 0.84 8.79
CA ALA A 95 12.30 1.70 9.17
C ALA A 95 11.90 1.54 10.64
N ILE A 96 12.06 0.34 11.20
CA ILE A 96 11.79 0.03 12.61
C ILE A 96 12.84 0.71 13.49
N THR A 97 14.10 0.65 13.08
CA THR A 97 15.19 1.34 13.78
C THR A 97 14.97 2.85 13.76
N LEU A 98 14.61 3.42 12.61
CA LEU A 98 14.37 4.86 12.48
C LEU A 98 13.18 5.33 13.32
N SER A 99 12.08 4.56 13.34
CA SER A 99 10.85 4.94 14.05
C SER A 99 11.00 5.03 15.56
N ARG A 100 12.01 4.36 16.15
CA ARG A 100 12.22 4.36 17.60
C ARG A 100 12.53 5.73 18.18
N THR A 101 13.27 6.56 17.45
CA THR A 101 13.73 7.86 17.96
C THR A 101 13.47 9.03 17.02
N ALA A 102 13.40 8.81 15.71
CA ALA A 102 13.29 9.92 14.77
C ALA A 102 11.93 10.62 14.87
N THR A 103 11.96 11.93 14.77
CA THR A 103 10.82 12.76 14.36
C THR A 103 10.52 12.55 12.88
N LEU A 104 9.35 13.01 12.43
CA LEU A 104 8.98 12.92 11.02
C LEU A 104 9.90 13.80 10.15
N GLU A 105 10.34 14.92 10.69
CA GLU A 105 11.22 15.90 10.06
C GLU A 105 12.65 15.39 9.91
N GLU A 106 13.18 14.68 10.92
CA GLU A 106 14.46 13.99 10.82
C GLU A 106 14.40 12.85 9.81
N ALA A 107 13.30 12.08 9.82
CA ALA A 107 13.07 11.03 8.85
C ALA A 107 12.95 11.60 7.42
N ALA A 108 12.27 12.74 7.23
CA ALA A 108 12.22 13.46 5.96
C ALA A 108 13.60 13.95 5.51
N THR A 109 14.40 14.46 6.45
CA THR A 109 15.77 14.92 6.18
C THR A 109 16.65 13.79 5.64
N HIS A 110 16.58 12.62 6.30
CA HIS A 110 17.24 11.40 5.84
C HIS A 110 16.69 10.95 4.47
N PHE A 111 15.37 10.83 4.34
CA PHE A 111 14.70 10.30 3.16
C PHE A 111 14.87 11.17 1.90
N TRP A 112 14.93 12.49 2.04
CA TRP A 112 15.19 13.40 0.92
C TRP A 112 16.68 13.66 0.69
N ALA A 113 17.54 13.23 1.62
CA ALA A 113 18.97 13.55 1.65
C ALA A 113 19.20 15.08 1.54
N ALA A 114 18.40 15.84 2.28
CA ALA A 114 18.41 17.30 2.29
C ALA A 114 17.77 17.82 3.59
N PRO A 115 18.17 19.00 4.12
CA PRO A 115 17.56 19.55 5.32
C PRO A 115 16.05 19.78 5.19
N TYR A 116 15.29 19.44 6.22
CA TYR A 116 13.88 19.81 6.33
C TYR A 116 13.74 21.31 6.61
N ALA A 117 13.48 22.09 5.55
CA ALA A 117 13.42 23.56 5.60
C ALA A 117 12.18 24.10 4.89
N PRO A 118 10.99 24.02 5.52
CA PRO A 118 9.76 24.52 4.92
C PRO A 118 9.74 26.05 4.87
N ARG A 119 9.08 26.58 3.84
CA ARG A 119 8.63 27.97 3.81
C ARG A 119 7.29 28.07 4.54
N ARG A 120 6.95 29.29 4.95
CA ARG A 120 5.74 29.59 5.74
C ARG A 120 4.76 30.48 4.98
N ASP A 121 4.71 30.29 3.66
CA ASP A 121 3.95 31.09 2.71
C ASP A 121 2.62 30.42 2.27
N HIS A 122 2.13 29.43 3.01
CA HIS A 122 0.91 28.67 2.70
C HIS A 122 -0.32 29.11 3.50
N PRO A 123 -1.55 28.90 2.96
CA PRO A 123 -2.80 29.20 3.67
C PRO A 123 -3.01 28.27 4.87
N VAL A 124 -3.68 28.79 5.90
CA VAL A 124 -3.99 28.11 7.16
C VAL A 124 -5.46 28.36 7.52
N GLY A 125 -6.07 27.49 8.32
CA GLY A 125 -7.43 27.69 8.83
C GLY A 125 -8.51 27.36 7.79
N ILE A 126 -8.27 26.30 7.01
CA ILE A 126 -9.23 25.84 5.99
C ILE A 126 -10.44 25.24 6.71
N PRO A 127 -11.66 25.75 6.52
CA PRO A 127 -12.84 25.23 7.20
C PRO A 127 -13.30 23.91 6.60
N GLY A 128 -14.06 23.14 7.39
CA GLY A 128 -14.77 21.94 6.93
C GLY A 128 -14.27 20.64 7.56
N PRO A 129 -14.88 19.50 7.17
CA PRO A 129 -14.53 18.19 7.69
C PRO A 129 -13.06 17.84 7.46
N PHE A 130 -12.48 17.02 8.34
CA PHE A 130 -11.05 16.68 8.34
C PHE A 130 -10.48 16.38 6.95
N LYS A 131 -11.07 15.42 6.22
CA LYS A 131 -10.62 15.06 4.86
C LYS A 131 -10.74 16.23 3.88
N VAL A 132 -11.86 16.94 3.90
CA VAL A 132 -12.10 18.08 2.99
C VAL A 132 -11.03 19.14 3.15
N ARG A 133 -10.56 19.40 4.38
CA ARG A 133 -9.47 20.36 4.62
C ARG A 133 -8.18 19.94 3.94
N LEU A 134 -7.78 18.67 4.06
CA LEU A 134 -6.56 18.15 3.43
C LEU A 134 -6.59 18.31 1.90
N PHE A 135 -7.71 17.93 1.29
CA PHE A 135 -7.92 18.05 -0.16
C PHE A 135 -7.94 19.51 -0.62
N THR A 136 -8.64 20.38 0.11
CA THR A 136 -8.72 21.80 -0.20
C THR A 136 -7.35 22.47 -0.09
N ALA A 137 -6.56 22.12 0.92
CA ALA A 137 -5.23 22.67 1.13
C ALA A 137 -4.29 22.35 -0.03
N LEU A 138 -4.21 21.08 -0.42
CA LEU A 138 -3.38 20.65 -1.53
C LEU A 138 -3.94 21.10 -2.88
N GLY A 139 -5.27 21.16 -3.04
CA GLY A 139 -5.93 21.69 -4.24
C GLY A 139 -5.62 23.15 -4.49
N ALA A 140 -5.72 23.98 -3.46
CA ALA A 140 -5.38 25.41 -3.53
C ALA A 140 -3.91 25.60 -3.94
N ARG A 141 -2.98 24.84 -3.34
CA ARG A 141 -1.58 24.88 -3.73
C ARG A 141 -1.33 24.35 -5.14
N ALA A 142 -1.97 23.25 -5.53
CA ALA A 142 -1.82 22.69 -6.87
C ALA A 142 -2.22 23.67 -7.98
N GLY A 143 -3.19 24.55 -7.71
CA GLY A 143 -3.60 25.64 -8.61
C GLY A 143 -2.69 26.87 -8.63
N HIS A 144 -1.76 27.01 -7.67
CA HIS A 144 -0.92 28.20 -7.53
C HIS A 144 0.59 27.92 -7.69
N ASP A 145 1.06 26.80 -7.15
CA ASP A 145 2.47 26.45 -7.11
C ASP A 145 3.05 26.25 -8.51
N ALA A 146 4.25 26.77 -8.73
CA ALA A 146 4.96 26.62 -9.98
C ALA A 146 5.27 25.14 -10.31
N HIS A 147 5.31 24.83 -11.60
CA HIS A 147 5.70 23.52 -12.11
C HIS A 147 7.11 23.14 -11.64
N ALA A 148 7.33 21.85 -11.37
CA ALA A 148 8.56 21.40 -10.74
C ALA A 148 9.75 21.24 -11.72
N ARG A 149 9.45 21.11 -13.02
CA ARG A 149 10.47 20.90 -14.07
C ARG A 149 11.48 22.06 -14.11
N GLY A 150 12.77 21.72 -14.09
CA GLY A 150 13.87 22.70 -14.18
C GLY A 150 14.19 23.45 -12.88
N ARG A 151 13.48 23.18 -11.78
CA ARG A 151 13.83 23.74 -10.46
C ARG A 151 15.04 23.00 -9.87
N SER A 152 15.85 23.70 -9.10
CA SER A 152 16.99 23.09 -8.41
C SER A 152 16.54 22.18 -7.27
N ARG A 153 17.37 21.21 -6.90
CA ARG A 153 17.08 20.28 -5.80
C ARG A 153 16.76 21.00 -4.49
N THR A 154 17.53 22.04 -4.13
CA THR A 154 17.30 22.85 -2.93
C THR A 154 15.90 23.50 -2.91
N VAL A 155 15.44 23.98 -4.06
CA VAL A 155 14.11 24.57 -4.18
C VAL A 155 13.05 23.48 -4.07
N LEU A 156 13.22 22.35 -4.75
CA LEU A 156 12.28 21.22 -4.68
C LEU A 156 12.14 20.67 -3.27
N THR A 157 13.23 20.55 -2.51
CA THR A 157 13.17 20.06 -1.12
C THR A 157 12.50 21.05 -0.18
N ALA A 158 12.69 22.36 -0.38
CA ALA A 158 11.96 23.38 0.37
C ALA A 158 10.47 23.41 0.00
N ASP A 159 10.15 23.26 -1.29
CA ASP A 159 8.78 23.12 -1.79
C ASP A 159 8.13 21.88 -1.12
N ALA A 160 8.79 20.72 -1.14
CA ALA A 160 8.33 19.49 -0.51
C ALA A 160 8.02 19.65 0.99
N ALA A 161 8.94 20.22 1.76
CA ALA A 161 8.72 20.51 3.18
C ALA A 161 7.51 21.43 3.39
N THR A 162 7.33 22.43 2.54
CA THR A 162 6.19 23.37 2.60
C THR A 162 4.86 22.68 2.27
N VAL A 163 4.85 21.73 1.33
CA VAL A 163 3.66 20.92 1.03
C VAL A 163 3.28 20.05 2.23
N LEU A 164 4.25 19.45 2.91
CA LEU A 164 4.00 18.68 4.13
C LEU A 164 3.43 19.56 5.24
N GLU A 165 4.03 20.72 5.50
CA GLU A 165 3.52 21.71 6.48
C GLU A 165 2.10 22.16 6.18
N THR A 166 1.77 22.33 4.90
CA THR A 166 0.40 22.69 4.48
C THR A 166 -0.60 21.60 4.87
N LEU A 167 -0.23 20.34 4.67
CA LEU A 167 -1.08 19.20 5.02
C LEU A 167 -1.24 19.09 6.55
N VAL A 168 -0.16 19.29 7.31
CA VAL A 168 -0.18 19.26 8.78
C VAL A 168 -1.02 20.41 9.33
N ASP A 169 -0.83 21.65 8.86
CA ASP A 169 -1.64 22.80 9.31
C ASP A 169 -3.12 22.66 8.94
N ALA A 170 -3.44 21.98 7.83
CA ALA A 170 -4.82 21.63 7.48
C ALA A 170 -5.41 20.54 8.41
N ALA A 171 -4.59 19.59 8.85
CA ALA A 171 -4.99 18.54 9.79
C ALA A 171 -5.24 19.10 11.19
N THR A 172 -4.40 20.06 11.64
CA THR A 172 -4.47 20.68 12.98
C THR A 172 -5.35 21.93 13.04
N GLU A 173 -5.79 22.44 11.88
CA GLU A 173 -6.59 23.68 11.71
C GLU A 173 -5.88 24.97 12.10
N ARG A 174 -4.60 24.90 12.45
CA ARG A 174 -3.81 26.04 12.94
C ARG A 174 -2.36 25.90 12.52
N ARG A 175 -1.72 27.05 12.35
CA ARG A 175 -0.28 27.11 12.13
C ARG A 175 0.43 26.66 13.40
N GLY A 176 1.26 25.62 13.30
CA GLY A 176 2.07 25.15 14.41
C GLY A 176 3.56 25.47 14.26
N ASN A 177 4.26 25.42 15.38
CA ASN A 177 5.73 25.34 15.48
C ASN A 177 6.08 24.06 16.23
N GLY A 178 7.34 23.62 16.13
CA GLY A 178 7.80 22.40 16.78
C GLY A 178 7.48 21.15 15.97
N ALA A 179 7.67 19.99 16.60
CA ALA A 179 7.62 18.72 15.89
C ALA A 179 6.19 18.38 15.44
N ILE A 180 6.04 17.82 14.24
CA ILE A 180 4.74 17.50 13.63
C ILE A 180 3.89 16.61 14.55
N HIS A 181 4.50 15.59 15.15
CA HIS A 181 3.80 14.67 16.04
C HIS A 181 3.27 15.37 17.31
N GLU A 182 3.99 16.33 17.88
CA GLU A 182 3.53 17.13 19.03
C GLU A 182 2.35 18.03 18.64
N ARG A 183 2.41 18.64 17.45
CA ARG A 183 1.32 19.47 16.92
C ARG A 183 0.06 18.65 16.69
N LEU A 184 0.19 17.46 16.13
CA LEU A 184 -0.92 16.53 15.93
C LEU A 184 -1.46 16.01 17.27
N GLY A 185 -0.58 15.60 18.19
CA GLY A 185 -0.96 15.17 19.53
C GLY A 185 -1.76 16.25 20.28
N ALA A 186 -1.28 17.49 20.25
CA ALA A 186 -2.00 18.62 20.86
C ALA A 186 -3.32 18.95 20.14
N ALA A 187 -3.42 18.75 18.82
CA ALA A 187 -4.66 18.99 18.08
C ALA A 187 -5.70 17.88 18.29
N TRP A 188 -5.25 16.65 18.54
CA TRP A 188 -6.11 15.49 18.74
C TRP A 188 -6.33 15.16 20.22
N GLY A 189 -5.80 15.97 21.15
CA GLY A 189 -6.00 15.79 22.59
C GLY A 189 -5.27 14.59 23.18
N LEU A 190 -4.12 14.22 22.62
CA LEU A 190 -3.39 13.01 23.00
C LEU A 190 -2.48 13.25 24.20
N GLU A 191 -2.44 12.26 25.08
CA GLU A 191 -1.41 12.15 26.12
C GLU A 191 -0.01 11.91 25.51
N PRO A 192 1.08 12.08 26.31
CA PRO A 192 2.44 11.90 25.81
C PRO A 192 2.70 10.54 25.14
N LYS A 193 2.14 9.44 25.68
CA LYS A 193 2.28 8.10 25.09
C LYS A 193 1.60 8.00 23.73
N GLY A 194 0.38 8.53 23.60
CA GLY A 194 -0.33 8.58 22.31
C GLY A 194 0.40 9.45 21.28
N THR A 195 0.98 10.57 21.73
CA THR A 195 1.79 11.47 20.91
C THR A 195 3.06 10.79 20.38
N ASP A 196 3.76 10.02 21.21
CA ASP A 196 4.92 9.21 20.77
C ASP A 196 4.50 8.10 19.79
N MET A 197 3.34 7.48 20.01
CA MET A 197 2.82 6.48 19.08
C MET A 197 2.48 7.07 17.71
N VAL A 198 1.94 8.28 17.66
CA VAL A 198 1.74 9.02 16.40
C VAL A 198 3.09 9.30 15.71
N ARG A 199 4.12 9.70 16.46
CA ARG A 199 5.48 9.88 15.90
C ARG A 199 5.99 8.61 15.23
N ARG A 200 5.93 7.48 15.93
CA ARG A 200 6.35 6.16 15.41
C ARG A 200 5.58 5.77 14.16
N ALA A 201 4.25 5.89 14.21
CA ALA A 201 3.38 5.56 13.08
C ALA A 201 3.69 6.41 11.84
N LEU A 202 3.88 7.73 12.00
CA LEU A 202 4.24 8.62 10.91
C LEU A 202 5.55 8.20 10.22
N VAL A 203 6.57 7.82 10.99
CA VAL A 203 7.86 7.34 10.45
C VAL A 203 7.69 5.98 9.75
N LEU A 204 6.97 5.03 10.35
CA LEU A 204 6.72 3.71 9.74
C LEU A 204 5.87 3.77 8.47
N LEU A 205 5.09 4.83 8.30
CA LEU A 205 4.22 5.06 7.14
C LEU A 205 4.83 6.07 6.14
N LEU A 206 6.06 6.52 6.36
CA LEU A 206 6.66 7.57 5.52
C LEU A 206 6.91 7.15 4.08
N ASP A 207 7.16 5.86 3.83
CA ASP A 207 7.27 5.25 2.50
C ASP A 207 6.94 3.76 2.48
N HIS A 208 6.47 3.29 1.34
CA HIS A 208 6.18 1.87 1.11
C HIS A 208 6.31 1.55 -0.38
N GLU A 209 7.46 1.96 -0.95
CA GLU A 209 7.84 1.73 -2.33
C GLU A 209 6.78 2.26 -3.33
N LEU A 210 6.58 1.59 -4.47
CA LEU A 210 5.75 2.00 -5.59
C LEU A 210 4.30 1.53 -5.46
N ASN A 211 3.71 1.67 -4.27
CA ASN A 211 2.27 1.47 -4.09
C ASN A 211 1.45 2.47 -4.94
N ALA A 212 0.14 2.22 -5.07
CA ALA A 212 -0.74 2.95 -5.99
C ALA A 212 -0.68 4.49 -5.84
N SER A 213 -0.64 5.02 -4.61
CA SER A 213 -0.56 6.46 -4.40
C SER A 213 0.82 7.03 -4.71
N THR A 214 1.90 6.29 -4.40
CA THR A 214 3.25 6.66 -4.85
C THR A 214 3.34 6.68 -6.37
N PHE A 215 2.83 5.65 -7.05
CA PHE A 215 2.84 5.58 -8.51
C PHE A 215 2.06 6.76 -9.13
N SER A 216 0.90 7.10 -8.58
CA SER A 216 0.10 8.24 -9.05
C SER A 216 0.83 9.58 -8.87
N ALA A 217 1.54 9.77 -7.75
CA ALA A 217 2.39 10.94 -7.56
C ALA A 217 3.52 11.00 -8.60
N ARG A 218 4.16 9.86 -8.94
CA ARG A 218 5.18 9.78 -10.00
C ARG A 218 4.58 10.06 -11.39
N VAL A 219 3.39 9.57 -11.69
CA VAL A 219 2.71 9.86 -12.96
C VAL A 219 2.51 11.37 -13.12
N ALA A 220 1.98 12.04 -12.10
CA ALA A 220 1.84 13.51 -12.10
C ALA A 220 3.19 14.21 -12.28
N ALA A 221 4.21 13.80 -11.53
CA ALA A 221 5.56 14.35 -11.60
C ALA A 221 6.19 14.20 -12.99
N SER A 222 5.93 13.09 -13.67
CA SER A 222 6.48 12.81 -15.02
C SER A 222 6.00 13.79 -16.10
N THR A 223 4.89 14.51 -15.85
CA THR A 223 4.39 15.59 -16.71
C THR A 223 5.02 16.95 -16.43
N GLY A 224 5.78 17.05 -15.33
CA GLY A 224 6.37 18.30 -14.83
C GLY A 224 5.50 19.06 -13.83
N ALA A 225 4.40 18.48 -13.36
CA ALA A 225 3.48 19.11 -12.39
C ALA A 225 4.20 19.61 -11.12
N SER A 226 3.58 20.57 -10.40
CA SER A 226 4.10 21.04 -9.11
C SER A 226 4.11 19.92 -8.07
N LEU A 227 4.96 20.04 -7.04
CA LEU A 227 5.00 19.04 -5.97
C LEU A 227 3.68 18.96 -5.19
N SER A 228 2.94 20.06 -5.05
CA SER A 228 1.59 20.03 -4.49
C SER A 228 0.60 19.26 -5.34
N ALA A 229 0.65 19.39 -6.68
CA ALA A 229 -0.18 18.58 -7.57
C ALA A 229 0.18 17.09 -7.50
N CYS A 230 1.47 16.76 -7.35
CA CYS A 230 1.92 15.38 -7.15
C CYS A 230 1.41 14.80 -5.83
N ALA A 231 1.51 15.56 -4.74
CA ALA A 231 0.96 15.16 -3.44
C ALA A 231 -0.57 15.03 -3.47
N LEU A 232 -1.27 15.92 -4.18
CA LEU A 232 -2.72 15.82 -4.36
C LEU A 232 -3.14 14.57 -5.14
N ALA A 233 -2.37 14.17 -6.16
CA ALA A 233 -2.59 12.91 -6.88
C ALA A 233 -2.40 11.69 -5.95
N GLY A 234 -1.35 11.73 -5.13
CA GLY A 234 -1.11 10.74 -4.07
C GLY A 234 -2.27 10.66 -3.08
N LEU A 235 -2.72 11.80 -2.55
CA LEU A 235 -3.83 11.90 -1.59
C LEU A 235 -5.15 11.40 -2.19
N SER A 236 -5.44 11.77 -3.44
CA SER A 236 -6.65 11.32 -4.17
C SER A 236 -6.65 9.80 -4.31
N THR A 237 -5.50 9.21 -4.64
CA THR A 237 -5.36 7.76 -4.75
C THR A 237 -5.44 7.07 -3.39
N LEU A 238 -4.87 7.68 -2.35
CA LEU A 238 -4.94 7.18 -0.97
C LEU A 238 -6.39 7.13 -0.45
N SER A 239 -7.28 8.02 -0.88
CA SER A 239 -8.67 8.02 -0.42
C SER A 239 -9.51 6.80 -0.84
N GLY A 240 -9.00 5.95 -1.74
CA GLY A 240 -9.69 4.74 -2.15
C GLY A 240 -9.83 3.72 -1.01
N PRO A 241 -10.96 2.97 -0.95
CA PRO A 241 -11.22 2.00 0.12
C PRO A 241 -10.24 0.83 0.13
N LEU A 242 -9.68 0.46 -1.03
CA LEU A 242 -8.66 -0.58 -1.19
C LEU A 242 -7.22 -0.09 -0.92
N HIS A 243 -7.07 1.16 -0.47
CA HIS A 243 -5.78 1.76 -0.11
C HIS A 243 -5.90 2.38 1.29
N GLY A 244 -5.85 3.71 1.42
CA GLY A 244 -5.91 4.40 2.72
C GLY A 244 -7.28 4.37 3.43
N GLY A 245 -8.30 3.75 2.82
CA GLY A 245 -9.58 3.46 3.48
C GLY A 245 -9.60 2.15 4.28
N ALA A 246 -8.55 1.33 4.24
CA ALA A 246 -8.52 0.02 4.88
C ALA A 246 -8.77 0.09 6.41
N VAL A 247 -8.24 1.11 7.10
CA VAL A 247 -8.45 1.29 8.55
C VAL A 247 -9.92 1.49 8.91
N ALA A 248 -10.71 2.16 8.07
CA ALA A 248 -12.15 2.29 8.33
C ALA A 248 -12.84 0.91 8.29
N GLY A 249 -12.36 0.01 7.40
CA GLY A 249 -12.78 -1.39 7.39
C GLY A 249 -12.36 -2.14 8.66
N VAL A 250 -11.15 -1.93 9.16
CA VAL A 250 -10.68 -2.49 10.45
C VAL A 250 -11.58 -2.05 11.59
N LEU A 251 -11.85 -0.75 11.71
CA LEU A 251 -12.69 -0.21 12.79
C LEU A 251 -14.13 -0.74 12.71
N ALA A 252 -14.69 -0.86 11.52
CA ALA A 252 -16.00 -1.48 11.32
C ALA A 252 -16.01 -2.96 11.73
N PHE A 253 -14.95 -3.70 11.38
CA PHE A 253 -14.80 -5.10 11.76
C PHE A 253 -14.66 -5.26 13.30
N LEU A 254 -13.88 -4.41 13.95
CA LEU A 254 -13.76 -4.41 15.42
C LEU A 254 -15.11 -4.07 16.08
N SER A 255 -15.85 -3.11 15.54
CA SER A 255 -17.19 -2.77 16.03
C SER A 255 -18.20 -3.92 15.86
N GLU A 256 -18.13 -4.69 14.76
CA GLU A 256 -18.90 -5.92 14.61
C GLU A 256 -18.57 -6.92 15.72
N ALA A 257 -17.28 -7.12 16.02
CA ALA A 257 -16.83 -8.01 17.08
C ALA A 257 -17.28 -7.54 18.48
N GLU A 258 -17.43 -6.24 18.72
CA GLU A 258 -17.99 -5.70 19.98
C GLU A 258 -19.45 -6.13 20.19
N GLN A 259 -20.22 -6.30 19.11
CA GLN A 259 -21.66 -6.62 19.19
C GLN A 259 -21.94 -8.11 19.42
N VAL A 260 -21.08 -9.01 18.89
CA VAL A 260 -21.34 -10.45 18.92
C VAL A 260 -20.28 -11.29 19.61
N ASP A 261 -19.04 -10.79 19.76
CA ASP A 261 -17.78 -11.48 20.07
C ASP A 261 -16.83 -11.67 18.86
N ALA A 262 -15.55 -11.83 19.17
CA ALA A 262 -14.47 -11.93 18.19
C ALA A 262 -14.56 -13.17 17.28
N GLU A 263 -14.87 -14.35 17.85
CA GLU A 263 -14.88 -15.60 17.09
C GLU A 263 -16.08 -15.67 16.17
N ALA A 264 -17.25 -15.24 16.66
CA ALA A 264 -18.48 -15.15 15.90
C ALA A 264 -18.35 -14.16 14.73
N ALA A 265 -17.76 -12.98 14.97
CA ALA A 265 -17.55 -11.98 13.92
C ALA A 265 -16.59 -12.46 12.82
N VAL A 266 -15.49 -13.12 13.19
CA VAL A 266 -14.54 -13.72 12.22
C VAL A 266 -15.23 -14.80 11.40
N ARG A 267 -15.92 -15.74 12.05
CA ARG A 267 -16.60 -16.85 11.37
C ARG A 267 -17.67 -16.35 10.41
N ALA A 268 -18.50 -15.40 10.83
CA ALA A 268 -19.53 -14.81 9.98
C ALA A 268 -18.94 -14.18 8.70
N ARG A 269 -17.82 -13.46 8.82
CA ARG A 269 -17.15 -12.88 7.64
C ARG A 269 -16.61 -13.95 6.69
N LEU A 270 -16.01 -15.00 7.23
CA LEU A 270 -15.47 -16.11 6.43
C LEU A 270 -16.60 -16.86 5.69
N ASP A 271 -17.68 -17.19 6.39
CA ASP A 271 -18.84 -17.89 5.84
C ASP A 271 -19.51 -17.09 4.70
N GLU A 272 -19.53 -15.76 4.82
CA GLU A 272 -20.08 -14.84 3.81
C GLU A 272 -19.08 -14.45 2.70
N GLY A 273 -17.83 -14.93 2.77
CA GLY A 273 -16.76 -14.53 1.85
C GLY A 273 -16.39 -13.04 1.92
N ARG A 274 -16.68 -12.38 3.04
CA ARG A 274 -16.28 -10.98 3.29
C ARG A 274 -14.79 -10.90 3.63
N ALA A 275 -14.15 -9.79 3.26
CA ALA A 275 -12.75 -9.53 3.60
C ALA A 275 -12.54 -9.40 5.12
N LEU A 276 -11.34 -9.76 5.58
CA LEU A 276 -10.83 -9.52 6.94
C LEU A 276 -9.84 -8.34 6.89
N PRO A 277 -10.32 -7.09 6.94
CA PRO A 277 -9.46 -5.92 6.79
C PRO A 277 -8.43 -5.86 7.91
N GLY A 278 -7.21 -5.45 7.57
CA GLY A 278 -6.09 -5.37 8.51
C GLY A 278 -5.26 -6.66 8.65
N PHE A 279 -5.54 -7.69 7.86
CA PHE A 279 -4.79 -8.95 7.90
C PHE A 279 -4.22 -9.32 6.54
N GLY A 280 -3.03 -9.92 6.59
CA GLY A 280 -2.28 -10.33 5.41
C GLY A 280 -1.63 -9.16 4.68
N HIS A 281 -0.50 -9.45 4.03
CA HIS A 281 0.17 -8.50 3.16
C HIS A 281 1.09 -9.24 2.16
N PRO A 282 0.95 -9.03 0.82
CA PRO A 282 1.75 -9.77 -0.17
C PRO A 282 3.28 -9.65 -0.01
N LEU A 283 3.75 -8.49 0.47
CA LEU A 283 5.19 -8.26 0.73
C LEU A 283 5.66 -8.76 2.10
N TYR A 284 4.74 -9.17 2.98
CA TYR A 284 5.04 -9.63 4.34
C TYR A 284 4.26 -10.92 4.64
N PRO A 285 4.57 -12.04 3.96
CA PRO A 285 3.86 -13.29 4.16
C PRO A 285 3.95 -13.83 5.60
N ASP A 286 5.05 -13.50 6.31
CA ASP A 286 5.29 -13.90 7.70
C ASP A 286 4.85 -12.84 8.73
N GLY A 287 4.13 -11.81 8.29
CA GLY A 287 3.62 -10.72 9.12
C GLY A 287 4.32 -9.37 8.92
N ASP A 288 3.55 -8.29 9.00
CA ASP A 288 4.03 -6.93 8.75
C ASP A 288 4.89 -6.44 9.93
N PRO A 289 6.19 -6.13 9.72
CA PRO A 289 7.07 -5.69 10.80
C PRO A 289 6.61 -4.37 11.42
N ARG A 290 5.93 -3.50 10.66
CA ARG A 290 5.41 -2.23 11.16
C ARG A 290 4.28 -2.45 12.15
N ALA A 291 3.42 -3.43 11.87
CA ALA A 291 2.32 -3.79 12.75
C ALA A 291 2.87 -4.35 14.08
N ALA A 292 3.81 -5.29 13.98
CA ALA A 292 4.46 -5.89 15.14
C ALA A 292 5.15 -4.83 16.03
N GLU A 293 5.90 -3.89 15.43
CA GLU A 293 6.53 -2.80 16.17
C GLU A 293 5.47 -1.95 16.88
N LEU A 294 4.44 -1.46 16.20
CA LEU A 294 3.42 -0.61 16.81
C LEU A 294 2.67 -1.29 17.95
N LEU A 295 2.20 -2.54 17.73
CA LEU A 295 1.43 -3.30 18.72
C LEU A 295 2.26 -3.63 19.98
N SER A 296 3.60 -3.66 19.89
CA SER A 296 4.47 -3.97 21.03
C SER A 296 4.60 -2.85 22.07
N HIS A 297 4.11 -1.63 21.78
CA HIS A 297 4.29 -0.45 22.64
C HIS A 297 3.08 -0.10 23.51
N PHE A 298 2.00 -0.88 23.44
CA PHE A 298 0.82 -0.67 24.28
C PHE A 298 0.06 -1.96 24.54
N ASP A 299 -0.74 -1.97 25.60
CA ASP A 299 -1.59 -3.11 25.94
C ASP A 299 -2.78 -3.14 25.00
N VAL A 300 -2.71 -4.01 23.99
CA VAL A 300 -3.76 -4.17 22.99
C VAL A 300 -5.06 -4.59 23.69
N PRO A 301 -6.19 -3.86 23.51
CA PRO A 301 -7.44 -4.17 24.18
C PRO A 301 -7.87 -5.64 24.02
N PRO A 302 -8.46 -6.28 25.04
CA PRO A 302 -8.75 -7.72 25.03
C PRO A 302 -9.56 -8.18 23.82
N LEU A 303 -10.56 -7.41 23.40
CA LEU A 303 -11.36 -7.74 22.21
C LEU A 303 -10.52 -7.72 20.93
N ILE A 304 -9.67 -6.72 20.77
CA ILE A 304 -8.80 -6.58 19.58
C ILE A 304 -7.80 -7.73 19.53
N SER A 305 -7.21 -8.09 20.68
CA SER A 305 -6.35 -9.26 20.81
C SER A 305 -7.09 -10.56 20.49
N ALA A 306 -8.35 -10.70 20.90
CA ALA A 306 -9.19 -11.86 20.57
C ALA A 306 -9.50 -11.94 19.06
N VAL A 307 -9.81 -10.82 18.41
CA VAL A 307 -10.00 -10.75 16.95
C VAL A 307 -8.72 -11.17 16.22
N GLN A 308 -7.57 -10.63 16.62
CA GLN A 308 -6.28 -11.01 16.06
C GLN A 308 -6.05 -12.52 16.18
N ALA A 309 -6.23 -13.09 17.38
CA ALA A 309 -6.01 -14.52 17.62
C ALA A 309 -6.97 -15.39 16.82
N ALA A 310 -8.24 -15.00 16.70
CA ALA A 310 -9.23 -15.71 15.92
C ALA A 310 -8.88 -15.70 14.42
N VAL A 311 -8.55 -14.54 13.83
CA VAL A 311 -8.16 -14.48 12.41
C VAL A 311 -6.92 -15.32 12.13
N MET A 312 -5.89 -15.21 12.97
CA MET A 312 -4.66 -15.99 12.81
C MET A 312 -4.92 -17.50 12.88
N ARG A 313 -5.81 -17.94 13.77
CA ARG A 313 -6.18 -19.36 13.91
C ARG A 313 -6.96 -19.88 12.70
N GLU A 314 -7.92 -19.11 12.20
CA GLU A 314 -8.79 -19.55 11.10
C GLU A 314 -8.13 -19.45 9.71
N THR A 315 -7.17 -18.53 9.54
CA THR A 315 -6.62 -18.20 8.21
C THR A 315 -5.11 -18.32 8.10
N GLY A 316 -4.38 -18.26 9.23
CA GLY A 316 -2.92 -18.10 9.24
C GLY A 316 -2.44 -16.68 8.91
N GLU A 317 -3.34 -15.75 8.56
CA GLU A 317 -2.97 -14.38 8.20
C GLU A 317 -2.60 -13.55 9.43
N HIS A 318 -1.49 -12.82 9.32
CA HIS A 318 -0.97 -11.96 10.39
C HIS A 318 -1.53 -10.53 10.29
N PRO A 319 -1.59 -9.79 11.42
CA PRO A 319 -2.00 -8.39 11.38
C PRO A 319 -1.02 -7.56 10.55
N ASN A 320 -1.56 -6.66 9.75
CA ASN A 320 -0.81 -5.67 8.99
C ASN A 320 -0.88 -4.29 9.66
N VAL A 321 -0.18 -3.30 9.09
CA VAL A 321 -0.11 -1.96 9.69
C VAL A 321 -1.48 -1.29 9.85
N ASP A 322 -2.46 -1.58 8.99
CA ASP A 322 -3.81 -1.01 9.11
C ASP A 322 -4.51 -1.51 10.37
N PHE A 323 -4.34 -2.79 10.72
CA PHE A 323 -4.84 -3.35 11.97
C PHE A 323 -4.20 -2.67 13.18
N ALA A 324 -2.88 -2.47 13.14
CA ALA A 324 -2.16 -1.80 14.22
C ALA A 324 -2.62 -0.34 14.41
N ILE A 325 -2.86 0.40 13.32
CA ILE A 325 -3.40 1.76 13.39
C ILE A 325 -4.84 1.76 13.93
N GLY A 326 -5.68 0.80 13.53
CA GLY A 326 -7.01 0.61 14.10
C GLY A 326 -6.98 0.32 15.61
N ALA A 327 -6.06 -0.55 16.05
CA ALA A 327 -5.84 -0.88 17.44
C ALA A 327 -5.36 0.34 18.25
N MET A 328 -4.43 1.13 17.68
CA MET A 328 -3.98 2.39 18.27
C MET A 328 -5.14 3.38 18.41
N ALA A 329 -5.98 3.51 17.38
CA ALA A 329 -7.12 4.44 17.43
C ALA A 329 -8.09 4.10 18.55
N GLN A 330 -8.39 2.82 18.74
CA GLN A 330 -9.21 2.34 19.84
C GLN A 330 -8.54 2.53 21.21
N HIS A 331 -7.26 2.17 21.35
CA HIS A 331 -6.55 2.23 22.63
C HIS A 331 -6.31 3.67 23.13
N PHE A 332 -5.91 4.57 22.22
CA PHE A 332 -5.56 5.95 22.56
C PHE A 332 -6.72 6.95 22.35
N GLY A 333 -7.91 6.47 21.96
CA GLY A 333 -9.09 7.31 21.75
C GLY A 333 -8.95 8.29 20.59
N PHE A 334 -8.26 7.90 19.51
CA PHE A 334 -8.13 8.77 18.34
C PHE A 334 -9.48 8.95 17.63
N PRO A 335 -9.85 10.16 17.19
CA PRO A 335 -11.01 10.32 16.31
C PRO A 335 -10.82 9.49 15.03
N ALA A 336 -11.86 8.80 14.56
CA ALA A 336 -11.75 7.82 13.47
C ALA A 336 -11.13 8.41 12.17
N GLU A 337 -11.39 9.69 11.88
CA GLU A 337 -10.79 10.41 10.74
C GLU A 337 -9.27 10.62 10.84
N THR A 338 -8.69 10.58 12.05
CA THR A 338 -7.25 10.86 12.25
C THR A 338 -6.36 9.73 11.76
N ALA A 339 -6.85 8.49 11.73
CA ALA A 339 -6.11 7.36 11.15
C ALA A 339 -5.76 7.64 9.68
N PHE A 340 -6.71 8.17 8.91
CA PHE A 340 -6.44 8.62 7.53
C PHE A 340 -5.41 9.76 7.50
N GLY A 341 -5.46 10.66 8.49
CA GLY A 341 -4.49 11.73 8.67
C GLY A 341 -3.07 11.24 8.86
N ILE A 342 -2.86 10.23 9.72
CA ILE A 342 -1.54 9.62 9.95
C ILE A 342 -0.98 9.05 8.64
N PHE A 343 -1.79 8.31 7.87
CA PHE A 343 -1.38 7.81 6.57
C PHE A 343 -1.07 8.93 5.58
N ALA A 344 -1.97 9.92 5.45
CA ALA A 344 -1.80 11.00 4.48
C ALA A 344 -0.55 11.84 4.78
N ILE A 345 -0.32 12.20 6.05
CA ILE A 345 0.81 13.03 6.48
C ILE A 345 2.12 12.24 6.37
N GLY A 346 2.16 11.01 6.90
CA GLY A 346 3.34 10.14 6.77
C GLY A 346 3.67 9.91 5.30
N ARG A 347 2.68 9.45 4.51
CA ARG A 347 2.92 9.09 3.10
C ARG A 347 3.33 10.25 2.21
N CYS A 348 3.00 11.48 2.59
CA CYS A 348 3.36 12.67 1.83
C CYS A 348 4.89 12.78 1.62
N ILE A 349 5.70 12.36 2.59
CA ILE A 349 7.17 12.34 2.46
C ILE A 349 7.61 11.45 1.30
N GLY A 350 7.08 10.23 1.26
CA GLY A 350 7.30 9.28 0.19
C GLY A 350 6.85 9.83 -1.16
N TRP A 351 5.61 10.31 -1.26
CA TRP A 351 5.08 10.89 -2.50
C TRP A 351 5.97 12.00 -3.06
N LEU A 352 6.41 12.91 -2.20
CA LEU A 352 7.26 14.03 -2.58
C LEU A 352 8.67 13.56 -2.95
N GLY A 353 9.25 12.61 -2.22
CA GLY A 353 10.55 12.01 -2.54
C GLY A 353 10.54 11.31 -3.90
N HIS A 354 9.53 10.48 -4.15
CA HIS A 354 9.35 9.78 -5.43
C HIS A 354 9.03 10.74 -6.58
N ALA A 355 8.26 11.80 -6.32
CA ALA A 355 8.02 12.85 -7.30
C ALA A 355 9.32 13.57 -7.69
N MET A 356 10.15 13.95 -6.71
CA MET A 356 11.46 14.56 -6.96
C MET A 356 12.38 13.62 -7.75
N GLU A 357 12.45 12.33 -7.38
CA GLU A 357 13.21 11.33 -8.15
C GLU A 357 12.70 11.23 -9.59
N GLN A 358 11.39 11.22 -9.82
CA GLN A 358 10.82 11.22 -11.16
C GLN A 358 11.19 12.48 -11.96
N ILE A 359 11.12 13.66 -11.34
CA ILE A 359 11.50 14.93 -11.97
C ILE A 359 12.98 14.92 -12.38
N GLU A 360 13.85 14.39 -11.53
CA GLU A 360 15.28 14.25 -11.81
C GLU A 360 15.55 13.29 -12.98
N THR A 361 14.77 12.21 -13.13
CA THR A 361 14.87 11.34 -14.32
C THR A 361 14.38 12.00 -15.61
N GLY A 362 13.50 13.00 -15.52
CA GLY A 362 12.98 13.77 -16.66
C GLY A 362 12.12 12.98 -17.67
N SER A 363 11.83 11.70 -17.39
CA SER A 363 11.14 10.80 -18.33
C SER A 363 9.63 10.78 -18.11
N LEU A 364 8.86 10.86 -19.20
CA LEU A 364 7.39 10.81 -19.17
C LEU A 364 6.90 9.37 -18.93
N ILE A 365 6.01 9.16 -17.97
CA ILE A 365 5.31 7.90 -17.78
C ILE A 365 4.09 7.90 -18.70
N ARG A 366 4.12 7.07 -19.76
CA ARG A 366 3.04 6.99 -20.74
C ARG A 366 2.82 5.54 -21.21
N PRO A 367 2.13 4.70 -20.40
CA PRO A 367 1.83 3.33 -20.79
C PRO A 367 0.88 3.29 -22.01
N ARG A 368 0.89 2.15 -22.72
CA ARG A 368 -0.01 1.86 -23.84
C ARG A 368 -1.00 0.79 -23.41
N ALA A 369 -2.27 0.96 -23.78
CA ALA A 369 -3.27 -0.09 -23.59
C ALA A 369 -3.23 -1.11 -24.73
N ARG A 370 -3.50 -2.39 -24.39
CA ARG A 370 -3.91 -3.41 -25.37
C ARG A 370 -5.38 -3.14 -25.72
N TYR A 371 -5.65 -2.76 -26.97
CA TYR A 371 -7.02 -2.56 -27.44
C TYR A 371 -7.73 -3.91 -27.57
N VAL A 372 -8.86 -4.07 -26.88
CA VAL A 372 -9.70 -5.29 -26.89
C VAL A 372 -11.13 -5.00 -27.34
N GLY A 373 -11.36 -3.81 -27.93
CA GLY A 373 -12.64 -3.42 -28.50
C GLY A 373 -12.83 -3.93 -29.94
N VAL A 374 -13.98 -3.57 -30.53
CA VAL A 374 -14.28 -3.89 -31.94
C VAL A 374 -13.32 -3.15 -32.86
N MET A 375 -12.59 -3.88 -33.69
CA MET A 375 -11.67 -3.28 -34.67
C MET A 375 -12.46 -2.49 -35.72
N PRO A 376 -12.01 -1.27 -36.08
CA PRO A 376 -12.67 -0.47 -37.11
C PRO A 376 -12.64 -1.20 -38.46
N THR A 377 -13.74 -1.08 -39.22
CA THR A 377 -13.80 -1.59 -40.60
C THR A 377 -12.71 -0.92 -41.43
N PRO A 378 -11.91 -1.67 -42.21
CA PRO A 378 -10.87 -1.07 -43.05
C PRO A 378 -11.48 -0.04 -44.00
N ILE A 379 -10.93 1.18 -44.00
CA ILE A 379 -11.27 2.17 -45.03
C ILE A 379 -10.70 1.64 -46.34
N SER A 380 -11.55 1.24 -47.27
CA SER A 380 -11.10 0.88 -48.62
C SER A 380 -10.60 2.17 -49.30
N PRO A 381 -9.39 2.18 -49.89
CA PRO A 381 -8.91 3.35 -50.61
C PRO A 381 -9.84 3.63 -51.79
N SER A 382 -10.35 4.86 -51.88
CA SER A 382 -11.06 5.36 -53.06
C SER A 382 -10.08 5.43 -54.24
N HIS A 383 -10.41 4.70 -55.31
CA HIS A 383 -9.65 4.68 -56.57
C HIS A 383 -9.72 6.01 -57.32
#